data_AF-A0A941YJH5-F1
#
_entry.id   AF-A0A941YJH5-F1
#
_cell.length_a   1.000
_cell.length_b   1.000
_cell.length_c   1.000
_cell.angle_alpha   90.00
_cell.angle_beta   90.00
_cell.angle_gamma   90.00
#
_symmetry.space_group_name_H-M   'P 1'
#
loop_
_entity.id
_entity.type
_entity.pdbx_description
1 polymer ?
#
loop_
_entity_poly.entity_id
_entity_poly.type
_entity_poly.pdbx_seq_one_letter_code
_entity_poly.pdbx_strand_id
1 'polypeptide(L)' 'MNELRRTLKAALELQEEAVLATVVRTSGSVYRRAGARMLFTR' A
#
# COMPACT_ATOMS: atom_id res chain seq x y z
N MET A 1 8.16 -10.86 9.57
CA MET A 1 8.12 -9.38 9.69
C MET A 1 7.00 -8.87 8.78
N ASN A 2 5.94 -8.28 9.34
CA ASN A 2 4.66 -7.98 8.67
C ASN A 2 4.84 -6.98 7.50
N GLU A 3 4.25 -7.24 6.34
CA GLU A 3 4.42 -6.47 5.10
C GLU A 3 3.97 -5.00 5.28
N LEU A 4 2.91 -4.79 6.06
CA LEU A 4 2.43 -3.47 6.46
C LEU A 4 3.48 -2.66 7.19
N ARG A 5 4.21 -3.30 8.08
CA ARG A 5 5.25 -2.65 8.86
C ARG A 5 6.41 -2.19 7.96
N ARG A 6 6.73 -2.94 6.91
CA ARG A 6 7.74 -2.53 5.92
C ARG A 6 7.29 -1.32 5.12
N THR A 7 6.04 -1.31 4.64
CA THR A 7 5.50 -0.19 3.86
C THR A 7 5.39 1.09 4.68
N LEU A 8 4.94 0.99 5.94
CA LEU A 8 4.87 2.14 6.85
C LEU A 8 6.26 2.68 7.21
N LYS A 9 7.25 1.80 7.41
CA LYS A 9 8.63 2.23 7.67
C LYS A 9 9.20 3.04 6.50
N ALA A 10 8.99 2.59 5.27
CA ALA A 10 9.42 3.31 4.08
C ALA A 10 8.76 4.70 3.96
N ALA A 11 7.47 4.80 4.29
CA ALA A 11 6.76 6.08 4.29
C ALA A 11 7.30 7.05 5.36
N LEU A 12 7.54 6.55 6.58
CA LEU A 12 8.09 7.36 7.68
C LEU A 12 9.52 7.82 7.43
N GLU A 13 10.32 7.01 6.75
CA GLU A 13 11.71 7.34 6.38
C GLU A 13 11.80 8.46 5.36
N LEU A 14 10.79 8.62 4.49
CA LEU A 14 10.77 9.66 3.46
C LEU A 14 10.41 11.05 3.99
N GLN A 15 9.87 11.16 5.22
CA GLN A 15 9.40 12.42 5.84
C GLN A 15 8.46 13.27 4.96
N GLU A 16 7.85 12.65 3.96
CA GLU A 16 6.95 13.27 2.99
C GLU A 16 5.51 12.82 3.25
N GLU A 17 4.57 13.63 2.78
CA GLU A 17 3.17 13.26 2.79
C GLU A 17 2.96 12.00 1.94
N ALA A 18 2.43 10.95 2.54
CA ALA A 18 2.28 9.66 1.89
C ALA A 18 0.88 9.07 2.08
N VAL A 19 0.39 8.38 1.05
CA VAL A 19 -0.93 7.72 1.04
C VAL A 19 -0.73 6.22 0.87
N LEU A 20 -1.25 5.42 1.80
CA LEU A 20 -1.29 3.97 1.69
C LEU A 20 -2.65 3.51 1.18
N ALA A 21 -2.73 3.15 -0.10
CA ALA A 21 -3.93 2.59 -0.70
C ALA A 21 -4.00 1.08 -0.48
N THR A 22 -5.21 0.56 -0.20
CA THR A 22 -5.49 -0.88 -0.09
C THR A 22 -6.68 -1.24 -0.95
N VAL A 23 -6.56 -2.30 -1.76
CA VAL A 23 -7.67 -2.85 -2.54
C VAL A 23 -8.64 -3.56 -1.58
N VAL A 24 -9.81 -2.98 -1.37
CA VAL A 24 -10.82 -3.55 -0.45
C VAL A 24 -11.74 -4.58 -1.10
N ARG A 25 -11.93 -4.51 -2.42
CA ARG A 25 -12.76 -5.42 -3.22
C ARG A 25 -12.32 -5.39 -4.68
N THR A 26 -12.56 -6.48 -5.40
CA THR A 26 -12.29 -6.60 -6.84
C THR A 26 -13.46 -7.29 -7.55
N SER A 27 -13.65 -7.00 -8.83
CA SER A 27 -14.64 -7.64 -9.70
C SER A 27 -14.04 -7.96 -11.07
N GLY A 28 -14.36 -9.13 -11.64
CA GLY A 28 -13.79 -9.60 -12.90
C GLY A 28 -12.31 -10.02 -12.78
N SER A 29 -11.61 -10.10 -13.91
CA SER A 29 -10.17 -10.37 -13.94
C SER A 29 -9.37 -9.09 -13.67
N VAL A 30 -8.59 -9.12 -12.60
CA VAL A 30 -7.77 -7.98 -12.16
C VAL A 30 -6.35 -8.43 -11.86
N TYR A 31 -5.38 -7.54 -12.09
CA TYR A 31 -3.95 -7.82 -11.86
C TYR A 31 -3.63 -8.01 -10.37
N ARG A 32 -4.26 -7.24 -9.47
CA ARG A 32 -4.04 -7.30 -8.02
C ARG A 32 -5.33 -7.68 -7.31
N ARG A 33 -5.24 -8.62 -6.36
CA ARG A 33 -6.38 -9.11 -5.56
C ARG A 33 -6.70 -8.17 -4.39
N ALA A 34 -7.87 -8.36 -3.78
CA ALA A 34 -8.21 -7.71 -2.51
C ALA A 34 -7.12 -7.97 -1.45
N GLY A 35 -6.83 -6.95 -0.65
CA GLY A 35 -5.72 -6.92 0.29
C GLY A 35 -4.38 -6.48 -0.31
N ALA A 36 -4.27 -6.30 -1.64
CA ALA A 36 -3.09 -5.68 -2.23
C ALA A 36 -2.97 -4.21 -1.79
N ARG A 37 -1.72 -3.77 -1.57
CA ARG A 37 -1.41 -2.43 -1.04
C ARG A 37 -0.42 -1.71 -1.93
N MET A 38 -0.50 -0.39 -1.95
CA MET A 38 0.38 0.50 -2.71
C MET A 38 0.64 1.77 -1.90
N LEU A 39 1.89 2.20 -1.85
CA LEU A 39 2.31 3.45 -1.21
C LEU A 39 2.52 4.51 -2.28
N PHE A 40 1.86 5.65 -2.11
CA PHE A 40 2.10 6.87 -2.88
C PHE A 40 2.86 7.86 -2.00
N THR A 41 3.88 8.50 -2.56
CA THR A 41 4.71 9.52 -1.90
C THR A 41 4.70 10.75 -2.83
N ARG A 42 4.75 11.95 -2.26
CA ARG A 42 4.66 13.20 -3.02
C ARG A 42 6.02 13.75 -3.43
#